data_AF-A0A7X4JMG5-F1
#
_entry.id   AF-A0A7X4JMG5-F1
#
_cell.length_a   1.000
_cell.length_b   1.000
_cell.length_c   1.000
_cell.angle_alpha   90.00
_cell.angle_beta   90.00
_cell.angle_gamma   90.00
#
_symmetry.space_group_name_H-M   'P 1'
#
loop_
_entity.id
_entity.type
_entity.pdbx_description
1 polymer ?
#
loop_
_entity_poly.entity_id
_entity_poly.type
_entity_poly.pdbx_seq_one_letter_code
_entity_poly.pdbx_strand_id
1 'polypeptide(L)' 'MKLSKTRLSEIENLPEDTIDTSDIPELDDDFWENARRIVPENYLAIEHEILEWFKEQGQDYHDRINTVLRAYVEAHR' A
#
# COMPACT_ATOMS: atom_id res chain seq x y z
N MET A 1 9.12 6.18 16.73
CA MET A 1 10.46 5.98 17.33
C MET A 1 11.52 6.19 16.25
N LYS A 2 12.63 6.88 16.56
CA LYS A 2 13.73 7.10 15.61
C LYS A 2 14.97 6.38 16.15
N LEU A 3 15.54 5.46 15.36
CA LEU A 3 16.74 4.73 15.74
C LEU A 3 17.94 5.71 15.80
N SER A 4 18.84 5.51 16.77
CA SER A 4 20.08 6.29 16.86
C SER A 4 21.04 5.90 15.73
N LYS A 5 21.93 6.82 15.34
CA LYS A 5 22.95 6.53 14.31
C LYS A 5 23.83 5.33 14.67
N THR A 6 24.20 5.23 15.94
CA THR A 6 24.97 4.10 16.48
C THR A 6 24.23 2.78 16.30
N ARG A 7 22.93 2.74 16.61
CA ARG A 7 22.12 1.53 16.45
C ARG A 7 21.97 1.11 14.99
N LEU A 8 21.90 2.05 14.07
CA LEU A 8 21.87 1.77 12.64
C LEU A 8 23.18 1.14 12.16
N SER A 9 24.32 1.70 12.57
CA SER A 9 25.64 1.14 12.22
C SER A 9 25.85 -0.26 12.81
N GLU A 10 25.34 -0.55 14.01
CA GLU A 10 25.37 -1.90 14.58
C GLU A 10 24.59 -2.90 13.71
N ILE A 11 23.39 -2.52 13.25
CA ILE A 11 22.55 -3.38 12.40
C ILE A 11 23.19 -3.62 11.03
N GLU A 12 23.77 -2.57 10.43
CA GLU A 12 24.44 -2.65 9.12
C GLU A 12 25.66 -3.58 9.12
N ASN A 13 26.33 -3.73 10.27
CA ASN A 13 27.48 -4.62 10.43
C ASN A 13 27.11 -6.03 10.91
N LEU A 14 25.82 -6.36 11.06
CA LEU A 14 25.40 -7.72 11.40
C LEU A 14 25.63 -8.65 10.19
N PRO A 15 26.27 -9.81 10.39
CA PRO A 15 26.40 -10.82 9.35
C PRO A 15 25.04 -11.34 8.90
N GLU A 16 24.85 -11.53 7.58
CA GLU A 16 23.57 -11.97 7.00
C GLU A 16 23.12 -13.34 7.52
N ASP A 17 24.06 -14.24 7.81
CA ASP A 17 23.81 -15.58 8.37
C ASP A 17 23.23 -15.57 9.80
N THR A 18 23.23 -14.41 10.47
CA THR A 18 22.59 -14.23 11.77
C THR A 18 21.11 -13.82 11.66
N ILE A 19 20.64 -13.51 10.46
CA ILE A 19 19.24 -13.15 10.20
C ILE A 19 18.43 -14.45 10.06
N ASP A 20 17.59 -14.73 11.05
CA ASP A 20 16.63 -15.83 10.98
C ASP A 20 15.49 -15.45 10.04
N THR A 21 15.38 -16.15 8.90
CA THR A 21 14.29 -15.99 7.92
C THR A 21 13.39 -17.22 7.87
N SER A 22 13.47 -18.12 8.86
CA SER A 22 12.73 -19.39 8.86
C SER A 22 11.20 -19.21 8.87
N ASP A 23 10.72 -18.06 9.32
CA ASP A 23 9.30 -17.66 9.32
C ASP A 23 8.83 -17.03 8.01
N ILE A 24 9.77 -16.61 7.14
CA ILE A 24 9.49 -15.94 5.87
C ILE A 24 10.29 -16.62 4.74
N PRO A 25 9.95 -17.87 4.38
CA PRO A 25 10.61 -18.55 3.29
C PRO A 25 10.42 -17.80 1.97
N GLU A 26 11.37 -17.95 1.04
CA GLU A 26 11.25 -17.39 -0.29
C GLU A 26 10.02 -17.93 -1.03
N LEU A 27 9.41 -17.07 -1.86
CA LEU A 27 8.23 -17.43 -2.64
C LEU A 27 8.66 -18.16 -3.92
N ASP A 28 8.48 -19.48 -3.94
CA ASP A 28 8.86 -20.36 -5.04
C ASP A 28 7.74 -20.57 -6.07
N ASP A 29 8.04 -21.36 -7.11
CA ASP A 29 7.10 -21.65 -8.20
C ASP A 29 5.82 -22.34 -7.68
N ASP A 30 5.93 -23.22 -6.68
CA ASP A 30 4.79 -23.92 -6.06
C ASP A 30 3.87 -22.94 -5.34
N PHE A 31 4.42 -21.93 -4.64
CA PHE A 31 3.64 -20.86 -4.04
C PHE A 31 2.85 -20.09 -5.12
N TRP A 32 3.52 -19.70 -6.20
CA TRP A 32 2.90 -18.90 -7.27
C TRP A 32 1.88 -19.69 -8.10
N GLU A 33 2.06 -20.99 -8.29
CA GLU A 33 1.09 -21.86 -8.95
C GLU A 33 -0.24 -21.91 -8.18
N ASN A 34 -0.18 -21.88 -6.86
CA ASN A 34 -1.34 -21.97 -5.96
C ASN A 34 -1.85 -20.61 -5.47
N ALA A 35 -1.14 -19.52 -5.76
CA ALA A 35 -1.48 -18.19 -5.30
C ALA A 35 -2.82 -17.73 -5.89
N ARG A 36 -3.74 -17.33 -5.00
CA ARG A 36 -5.03 -16.75 -5.41
C ARG A 36 -4.94 -15.23 -5.40
N ARG A 37 -5.14 -14.62 -6.57
CA ARG A 37 -5.29 -13.18 -6.67
C ARG A 37 -6.61 -12.75 -6.02
N ILE A 38 -6.52 -12.10 -4.87
CA ILE A 38 -7.67 -11.45 -4.25
C ILE A 38 -7.82 -10.07 -4.89
N VAL A 39 -8.84 -9.91 -5.73
CA VAL A 39 -9.27 -8.59 -6.20
C VAL A 39 -10.38 -8.14 -5.26
N PRO A 40 -10.24 -7.01 -4.55
CA PRO A 40 -11.33 -6.47 -3.75
C PRO A 40 -12.57 -6.27 -4.63
N GLU A 41 -13.76 -6.67 -4.19
CA GLU A 41 -14.99 -6.52 -5.00
C GLU A 41 -15.42 -5.06 -5.17
N ASN A 42 -14.99 -4.18 -4.25
CA ASN A 42 -15.41 -2.78 -4.20
C ASN A 42 -14.27 -1.85 -4.61
N TYR A 43 -13.87 -1.89 -5.88
CA TYR A 43 -12.97 -0.88 -6.44
C TYR A 43 -13.74 0.07 -7.35
N LEU A 44 -13.47 1.37 -7.20
CA LEU A 44 -13.96 2.39 -8.11
C LEU A 44 -12.87 2.66 -9.15
N ALA A 45 -13.18 2.41 -10.43
CA ALA A 45 -12.31 2.82 -11.51
C ALA A 45 -12.45 4.34 -11.70
N ILE A 46 -11.36 5.07 -11.48
CA ILE A 46 -11.27 6.51 -11.70
C ILE A 46 -10.25 6.72 -12.82
N GLU A 47 -10.57 7.60 -13.77
CA GLU A 47 -9.63 7.99 -14.82
C GLU A 47 -8.36 8.59 -14.20
N HIS A 48 -7.21 8.29 -14.81
CA HIS A 48 -5.91 8.67 -14.25
C HIS A 48 -5.80 10.19 -14.04
N GLU A 49 -6.22 11.00 -15.01
CA GLU A 49 -6.16 12.47 -14.93
C GLU A 49 -7.00 13.02 -13.78
N ILE A 50 -8.19 12.47 -13.56
CA ILE A 50 -9.07 12.86 -12.44
C ILE A 50 -8.41 12.50 -11.11
N LEU A 51 -7.83 11.30 -11.01
CA LEU A 51 -7.14 10.86 -9.80
C LEU A 51 -5.93 11.76 -9.48
N GLU A 52 -5.11 12.11 -10.47
CA GLU A 52 -3.96 12.99 -10.28
C GLU A 52 -4.40 14.39 -9.84
N TRP A 53 -5.45 14.95 -10.44
CA TRP A 53 -6.01 16.23 -10.01
C TRP A 53 -6.39 16.22 -8.53
N PHE A 54 -7.02 15.15 -8.04
CA PHE A 54 -7.37 15.02 -6.63
C PHE A 54 -6.13 14.88 -5.73
N LYS A 55 -5.10 14.14 -6.16
CA LYS A 55 -3.84 14.01 -5.41
C LYS A 55 -3.09 15.33 -5.27
N GLU A 56 -3.13 16.20 -6.28
CA GLU A 56 -2.53 17.54 -6.22
C GLU A 56 -3.16 18.42 -5.13
N GLN A 57 -4.40 18.14 -4.72
CA GLN A 57 -5.10 18.91 -3.70
C GLN A 57 -4.69 18.57 -2.25
N GLY A 58 -3.98 17.47 -2.03
CA GLY A 58 -3.53 17.07 -0.68
C GLY A 58 -3.53 15.55 -0.44
N GLN A 59 -3.02 15.15 0.73
CA GLN A 59 -2.96 13.74 1.13
C GLN A 59 -4.34 13.13 1.45
N ASP A 60 -5.36 13.97 1.64
CA ASP A 60 -6.77 13.63 1.91
C ASP A 60 -7.60 13.40 0.64
N TYR A 61 -6.95 13.16 -0.51
CA TYR A 61 -7.61 13.06 -1.81
C TYR A 61 -8.71 11.97 -1.87
N HIS A 62 -8.54 10.86 -1.14
CA HIS A 62 -9.57 9.82 -1.05
C HIS A 62 -10.87 10.32 -0.38
N ASP A 63 -10.78 11.09 0.70
CA ASP A 63 -11.94 11.63 1.41
C ASP A 63 -12.67 12.69 0.57
N ARG A 64 -11.91 13.46 -0.21
CA ARG A 64 -12.46 14.44 -1.15
C ARG A 64 -13.25 13.76 -2.27
N ILE A 65 -12.70 12.71 -2.88
CA ILE A 65 -13.40 11.90 -3.88
C ILE A 65 -14.73 11.39 -3.30
N ASN A 66 -14.70 10.80 -2.11
CA ASN A 66 -15.90 10.30 -1.44
C ASN A 66 -16.93 11.40 -1.15
N THR A 67 -16.49 12.60 -0.78
CA THR A 67 -17.36 13.75 -0.52
C THR A 67 -18.08 14.21 -1.79
N VAL A 68 -17.36 14.31 -2.92
CA VAL A 68 -17.94 14.66 -4.21
C VAL A 68 -18.96 13.63 -4.67
N LEU A 69 -18.62 12.34 -4.59
CA LEU A 69 -19.53 11.26 -4.96
C LEU A 69 -20.81 11.26 -4.11
N ARG A 70 -20.68 11.52 -2.80
CA ARG A 70 -21.84 11.63 -1.91
C ARG A 70 -22.74 12.80 -2.29
N ALA A 71 -22.17 13.97 -2.52
CA ALA A 71 -22.93 15.15 -2.95
C ALA A 71 -23.67 14.91 -4.28
N TYR A 72 -23.02 14.22 -5.24
CA TYR A 72 -23.67 13.83 -6.50
C TYR A 72 -24.87 12.91 -6.26
N VAL A 73 -24.72 11.86 -5.44
CA VAL A 73 -25.80 10.93 -5.11
C VAL A 73 -26.96 11.66 -4.42
N GLU A 74 -26.69 12.54 -3.46
CA GLU A 74 -27.71 13.31 -2.75
C GLU A 74 -28.49 14.25 -3.66
N ALA A 75 -27.82 14.89 -4.63
CA ALA A 75 -28.47 15.79 -5.59
C ALA A 75 -29.36 15.07 -6.62
N HIS A 76 -29.14 13.77 -6.83
CA HIS A 76 -29.87 12.95 -7.82
C HIS A 76 -30.80 11.93 -7.17
N ARG A 77 -31.08 12.09 -5.89
CA ARG A 77 -32.01 11.26 -5.13
C ARG A 77 -33.38 11.93 -5.02
#